data_AF-A0A9W6BCV9-F1
#
_entry.id   AF-A0A9W6BCV9-F1
#
_cell.length_a   1.000
_cell.length_b   1.000
_cell.length_c   1.000
_cell.angle_alpha   90.00
_cell.angle_beta   90.00
_cell.angle_gamma   90.00
#
_symmetry.space_group_name_H-M   'P 1'
#
loop_
_entity.id
_entity.type
_entity.pdbx_description
1 polymer ?
#
loop_
_entity_poly.entity_id
_entity_poly.type
_entity_poly.pdbx_seq_one_letter_code
_entity_poly.pdbx_strand_id
1 'polypeptide(L)'
;MRTLTNTGFGESDYGALAIKNRAPSLQDAFAEFVHSRRSQASGAGATLGPSKTSPQSRHANPTPQQAAAREERRARLRALFVETARGFIGVPYARKHHDRQYCSCEGCSSSGRQLHHAPLFLDCCGLVRRVARQLQRQLGFRLGPGNQAYQYDTLPVRLASASQLRPGDLVFYSGTYTQPGSRRPVFDMTHVEIFVGGSTGEATIGSRERYKWVMPYDSFRFESSRWKLIAHHFCSIDPWLDGLCVPQSPELWTPRGLTGSSSTRNETQPHGLQQQLQQTQTQVVQQQGSTSSQGACPSWIVGTVRRTGHGTTPSTTWNPDKYSIFGSRVTGGEKEEAW
;
A
#
# COMPACT_ATOMS: atom_id res chain seq x y z
N MET A 1 52.54 55.05 -4.81
CA MET A 1 52.08 56.40 -5.21
C MET A 1 50.84 56.28 -6.09
N ARG A 2 49.66 56.49 -5.50
CA ARG A 2 48.47 57.16 -6.05
C ARG A 2 47.30 56.89 -5.11
N THR A 3 47.09 57.87 -4.25
CA THR A 3 45.98 58.09 -3.35
C THR A 3 44.71 58.34 -4.17
N LEU A 4 43.59 57.69 -3.82
CA LEU A 4 42.26 58.11 -4.25
C LEU A 4 41.37 58.24 -3.02
N THR A 5 40.92 59.47 -2.83
CA THR A 5 40.02 59.97 -1.79
C THR A 5 38.58 60.03 -2.32
N ASN A 6 37.66 59.62 -1.45
CA ASN A 6 36.42 60.30 -1.06
C ASN A 6 35.37 60.73 -2.11
N THR A 7 34.12 60.28 -1.91
CA THR A 7 32.83 61.03 -1.89
C THR A 7 31.71 59.98 -1.82
N GLY A 8 30.73 59.96 -0.92
CA GLY A 8 30.04 61.05 -0.24
C GLY A 8 28.68 61.33 -0.91
N PHE A 9 27.68 60.47 -0.69
CA PHE A 9 26.25 60.63 -1.03
C PHE A 9 25.49 59.57 -0.22
N GLY A 10 24.39 59.79 0.50
CA GLY A 10 23.51 60.93 0.71
C GLY A 10 22.29 60.32 1.41
N GLU A 11 22.01 60.74 2.64
CA GLU A 11 20.79 60.39 3.37
C GLU A 11 19.56 60.86 2.60
N SER A 12 18.62 59.96 2.34
CA SER A 12 17.26 60.33 1.96
C SER A 12 16.27 59.63 2.88
N ASP A 13 15.78 60.40 3.84
CA ASP A 13 14.54 60.22 4.56
C ASP A 13 13.40 59.90 3.59
N TYR A 14 12.89 58.67 3.62
CA TYR A 14 11.60 58.33 3.03
C TYR A 14 10.72 57.64 4.07
N GLY A 15 9.88 58.47 4.70
CA GLY A 15 8.45 58.25 4.68
C GLY A 15 7.94 57.01 5.40
N ALA A 16 7.74 57.15 6.71
CA ALA A 16 6.68 56.45 7.42
C ALA A 16 5.32 56.73 6.73
N LEU A 17 4.61 55.67 6.33
CA LEU A 17 3.14 55.54 6.26
C LEU A 17 2.78 54.37 5.32
N ALA A 18 2.54 53.17 5.88
CA ALA A 18 1.53 52.18 5.43
C ALA A 18 1.85 50.78 6.00
N ILE A 19 1.49 50.53 7.26
CA ILE A 19 1.28 49.16 7.74
C ILE A 19 -0.17 49.06 8.18
N LYS A 20 -1.06 48.80 7.22
CA LYS A 20 -2.41 48.30 7.51
C LYS A 20 -2.70 47.16 6.54
N ASN A 21 -2.97 45.99 7.13
CA ASN A 21 -3.43 44.74 6.50
C ASN A 21 -2.35 43.87 5.83
N ARG A 22 -1.39 43.38 6.63
CA ARG A 22 -0.70 42.13 6.29
C ARG A 22 -1.61 40.97 6.73
N ALA A 23 -2.02 40.12 5.79
CA ALA A 23 -2.73 38.89 6.13
C ALA A 23 -1.89 38.07 7.13
N PRO A 24 -2.51 37.48 8.16
CA PRO A 24 -1.77 36.73 9.18
C PRO A 24 -0.96 35.62 8.52
N SER A 25 0.30 35.49 8.92
CA SER A 25 1.14 34.41 8.42
C SER A 25 0.63 33.07 8.95
N LEU A 26 1.04 31.97 8.32
CA LEU A 26 0.74 30.63 8.84
C LEU A 26 1.30 30.43 10.26
N GLN A 27 2.41 31.11 10.60
CA GLN A 27 2.94 31.10 11.96
C GLN A 27 2.02 31.84 12.95
N ASP A 28 1.41 32.97 12.55
CA ASP A 28 0.48 33.72 13.39
C ASP A 28 -0.81 32.93 13.64
N ALA A 29 -1.35 32.29 12.59
CA ALA A 29 -2.53 31.43 12.71
C ALA A 29 -2.27 30.20 13.60
N PHE A 30 -1.07 29.64 13.57
CA PHE A 30 -0.68 28.54 14.45
C PHE A 30 -0.49 29.00 15.90
N ALA A 31 0.10 30.17 16.11
CA ALA A 31 0.24 30.76 17.44
C ALA A 31 -1.13 31.06 18.08
N GLU A 32 -2.08 31.63 17.32
CA GLU A 32 -3.46 31.83 17.77
C GLU A 32 -4.16 30.52 18.12
N PHE A 33 -3.99 29.46 17.31
CA PHE A 33 -4.56 28.15 17.60
C PHE A 33 -4.03 27.55 18.91
N VAL A 34 -2.71 27.64 19.15
CA VAL A 34 -2.08 27.15 20.39
C VAL A 34 -2.55 27.97 21.59
N HIS A 35 -2.64 29.30 21.47
CA HIS A 35 -3.15 30.17 22.53
C HIS A 35 -4.64 29.91 22.84
N SER A 36 -5.47 29.68 21.82
CA SER A 36 -6.89 29.33 21.99
C SER A 36 -7.08 28.00 22.72
N ARG A 37 -6.21 27.01 22.49
CA ARG A 37 -6.25 25.73 23.21
C ARG A 37 -5.82 25.86 24.66
N ARG A 38 -4.86 26.75 24.95
CA ARG A 38 -4.34 26.98 26.31
C ARG A 38 -5.32 27.77 27.18
N SER A 39 -6.03 28.75 26.60
CA SER A 39 -7.07 29.51 27.30
C SER A 39 -8.31 28.66 27.58
N GLN A 40 -8.69 27.76 26.67
CA GLN A 40 -9.77 26.79 26.93
C GLN A 40 -9.42 25.77 28.02
N ALA A 41 -8.14 25.42 28.19
CA ALA A 41 -7.70 24.50 29.23
C ALA A 41 -7.59 25.14 30.63
N SER A 42 -7.52 26.47 30.74
CA SER A 42 -7.31 27.18 32.00
C SER A 42 -8.56 27.88 32.56
N GLY A 43 -9.67 27.93 31.81
CA GLY A 43 -10.93 28.54 32.24
C GLY A 43 -11.91 27.64 33.01
N ALA A 44 -11.59 26.37 33.26
CA ALA A 44 -12.52 25.42 33.89
C ALA A 44 -12.46 25.39 35.43
N GLY A 45 -12.37 26.57 36.05
CA GLY A 45 -12.32 26.76 37.50
C GLY A 45 -13.56 27.47 38.05
N ALA A 46 -14.77 26.97 37.78
CA ALA A 46 -15.99 27.41 38.46
C ALA A 46 -17.10 26.34 38.38
N THR A 47 -17.20 25.55 39.44
CA THR A 47 -18.44 25.08 40.10
C THR A 47 -19.69 24.88 39.22
N LEU A 48 -19.75 23.79 38.44
CA LEU A 48 -21.01 23.16 38.04
C LEU A 48 -20.84 21.63 38.14
N GLY A 49 -21.84 20.98 38.75
CA GLY A 49 -21.80 19.60 39.24
C GLY A 49 -21.47 18.52 38.20
N PRO A 50 -21.26 17.27 38.66
CA PRO A 50 -20.89 16.15 37.82
C PRO A 50 -22.04 15.78 36.88
N SER A 51 -22.10 16.42 35.72
CA SER A 51 -22.90 15.96 34.59
C SER A 51 -22.30 14.66 34.10
N LYS A 52 -22.91 13.55 34.52
CA LYS A 52 -22.69 12.20 34.01
C LYS A 52 -23.16 12.11 32.56
N THR A 53 -22.54 12.83 31.63
CA THR A 53 -22.68 12.51 30.20
C THR A 53 -21.84 11.27 29.92
N SER A 54 -22.46 10.12 30.16
CA SER A 54 -21.95 8.78 29.84
C SER A 54 -21.42 8.75 28.40
N PRO A 55 -20.18 8.25 28.14
CA PRO A 55 -19.63 8.08 26.79
C PRO A 55 -20.38 7.04 25.93
N GLN A 56 -21.49 6.47 26.40
CA GLN A 56 -22.13 5.28 25.84
C GLN A 56 -22.98 5.53 24.57
N SER A 57 -23.15 6.77 24.08
CA SER A 57 -24.12 7.03 22.99
C SER A 57 -23.55 7.04 21.55
N ARG A 58 -22.33 6.55 21.28
CA ARG A 58 -21.68 6.74 19.95
C ARG A 58 -21.75 5.57 18.97
N HIS A 59 -22.64 4.61 19.18
CA HIS A 59 -22.91 3.54 18.20
C HIS A 59 -24.32 3.63 17.60
N ALA A 60 -24.78 4.85 17.28
CA ALA A 60 -25.96 4.96 16.43
C ALA A 60 -25.65 4.28 15.09
N ASN A 61 -26.47 3.30 14.70
CA ASN A 61 -26.36 2.66 13.40
C ASN A 61 -26.46 3.74 12.32
N PRO A 62 -25.61 3.69 11.27
CA PRO A 62 -25.66 4.66 10.20
C PRO A 62 -27.04 4.61 9.52
N THR A 63 -27.58 5.78 9.19
CA THR A 63 -28.79 5.86 8.36
C THR A 63 -28.51 5.26 6.97
N PRO A 64 -29.54 4.77 6.25
CA PRO A 64 -29.34 4.23 4.89
C PRO A 64 -28.62 5.21 3.93
N GLN A 65 -28.88 6.51 4.06
CA GLN A 65 -28.22 7.55 3.28
C GLN A 65 -26.72 7.66 3.61
N GLN A 66 -26.35 7.60 4.89
CA GLN A 66 -24.94 7.59 5.31
C GLN A 66 -24.21 6.32 4.85
N ALA A 67 -24.88 5.17 4.88
CA ALA A 67 -24.32 3.91 4.40
C ALA A 67 -24.05 3.96 2.88
N ALA A 68 -25.01 4.46 2.09
CA ALA A 68 -24.85 4.64 0.64
C ALA A 68 -23.70 5.60 0.30
N ALA A 69 -23.64 6.77 0.96
CA ALA A 69 -22.56 7.73 0.76
C ALA A 69 -21.18 7.17 1.14
N ARG A 70 -21.12 6.33 2.19
CA ARG A 70 -19.88 5.63 2.58
C ARG A 70 -19.44 4.64 1.51
N GLU A 71 -20.36 3.87 0.94
CA GLU A 71 -20.02 2.90 -0.11
C GLU A 71 -19.59 3.59 -1.40
N GLU A 72 -20.25 4.69 -1.79
CA GLU A 72 -19.83 5.51 -2.93
C GLU A 72 -18.40 6.06 -2.72
N ARG A 73 -18.11 6.58 -1.53
CA ARG A 73 -16.76 7.04 -1.17
C ARG A 73 -15.74 5.91 -1.28
N ARG A 74 -16.04 4.72 -0.77
CA ARG A 74 -15.16 3.54 -0.87
C ARG A 74 -14.92 3.15 -2.32
N ALA A 75 -15.98 3.07 -3.14
CA ALA A 75 -15.87 2.73 -4.56
C ALA A 75 -14.95 3.70 -5.30
N ARG A 76 -15.09 5.01 -5.05
CA ARG A 76 -14.21 6.03 -5.63
C ARG A 76 -12.74 5.87 -5.18
N LEU A 77 -12.50 5.68 -3.88
CA LEU A 77 -11.13 5.53 -3.37
C LEU A 77 -10.47 4.23 -3.86
N ARG A 78 -11.24 3.17 -3.99
CA ARG A 78 -10.82 1.90 -4.55
C ARG A 78 -10.39 2.03 -6.01
N ALA A 79 -11.19 2.72 -6.83
CA ALA A 79 -10.82 3.03 -8.21
C ALA A 79 -9.52 3.83 -8.28
N LEU A 80 -9.39 4.86 -7.44
CA LEU A 80 -8.18 5.68 -7.36
C LEU A 80 -6.94 4.89 -6.90
N PHE A 81 -7.11 3.91 -6.00
CA PHE A 81 -6.04 3.02 -5.56
C PHE A 81 -5.49 2.18 -6.72
N VAL A 82 -6.38 1.58 -7.52
CA VAL A 82 -6.01 0.81 -8.72
C VAL A 82 -5.37 1.69 -9.78
N GLU A 83 -5.94 2.86 -10.05
CA GLU A 83 -5.39 3.82 -11.01
C GLU A 83 -3.98 4.28 -10.60
N THR A 84 -3.80 4.61 -9.32
CA THR A 84 -2.50 4.98 -8.77
C THR A 84 -1.49 3.84 -8.92
N ALA A 85 -1.89 2.58 -8.69
CA ALA A 85 -1.04 1.41 -8.90
C ALA A 85 -0.61 1.26 -10.37
N ARG A 86 -1.52 1.51 -11.33
CA ARG A 86 -1.20 1.47 -12.78
C ARG A 86 -0.14 2.52 -13.15
N GLY A 87 -0.11 3.67 -12.48
CA GLY A 87 0.91 4.70 -12.68
C GLY A 87 2.34 4.25 -12.32
N PHE A 88 2.50 3.14 -11.60
CA PHE A 88 3.81 2.56 -11.29
C PHE A 88 4.25 1.45 -12.24
N ILE A 89 3.46 1.10 -13.26
CA ILE A 89 3.86 0.09 -14.25
C ILE A 89 5.17 0.53 -14.93
N GLY A 90 6.14 -0.39 -14.99
CA GLY A 90 7.47 -0.11 -15.56
C GLY A 90 8.53 0.33 -14.54
N VAL A 91 8.16 0.53 -13.27
CA VAL A 91 9.12 0.82 -12.19
C VAL A 91 9.88 -0.45 -11.80
N PRO A 92 11.23 -0.46 -11.85
CA PRO A 92 12.01 -1.68 -11.61
C PRO A 92 11.92 -2.22 -10.18
N TYR A 93 12.15 -3.52 -10.04
CA TYR A 93 12.33 -4.17 -8.75
C TYR A 93 13.68 -3.78 -8.13
N ALA A 94 13.75 -3.58 -6.81
CA ALA A 94 14.91 -3.16 -6.01
C ALA A 94 16.29 -3.07 -6.72
N ARG A 95 16.91 -1.88 -6.64
CA ARG A 95 18.15 -1.50 -7.34
C ARG A 95 19.27 -2.55 -7.33
N LYS A 96 19.47 -3.25 -6.21
CA LYS A 96 20.52 -4.26 -6.03
C LYS A 96 20.48 -5.43 -7.02
N HIS A 97 19.38 -5.60 -7.75
CA HIS A 97 19.22 -6.67 -8.74
C HIS A 97 19.61 -6.25 -10.16
N HIS A 98 20.01 -5.00 -10.36
CA HIS A 98 20.40 -4.47 -11.66
C HIS A 98 21.87 -4.06 -11.62
N ASP A 99 22.65 -4.47 -12.62
CA ASP A 99 24.07 -4.09 -12.69
C ASP A 99 24.23 -2.63 -13.14
N ARG A 100 25.18 -1.93 -12.52
CA ARG A 100 25.41 -0.50 -12.76
C ARG A 100 25.95 -0.19 -14.16
N GLN A 101 26.79 -1.07 -14.70
CA GLN A 101 27.51 -0.81 -15.95
C GLN A 101 26.91 -1.61 -17.10
N TYR A 102 26.65 -2.90 -16.89
CA TYR A 102 26.24 -3.84 -17.93
C TYR A 102 25.12 -4.75 -17.44
N CYS A 103 23.92 -4.20 -17.27
CA CYS A 103 22.77 -4.99 -16.85
C CYS A 103 22.27 -5.87 -18.00
N SER A 104 22.56 -7.17 -17.92
CA SER A 104 22.03 -8.19 -18.83
C SER A 104 20.84 -8.96 -18.24
N CYS A 105 20.22 -8.43 -17.18
CA CYS A 105 19.06 -9.08 -16.58
C CYS A 105 17.88 -9.06 -17.56
N GLU A 106 16.97 -10.03 -17.42
CA GLU A 106 15.81 -10.18 -18.31
C GLU A 106 15.05 -8.86 -18.50
N GLY A 107 14.87 -8.07 -17.44
CA GLY A 107 14.24 -6.77 -17.53
C GLY A 107 15.02 -5.74 -18.35
N CYS A 108 16.34 -5.64 -18.17
CA CYS A 108 17.15 -4.71 -18.95
C CYS A 108 17.09 -5.07 -20.46
N SER A 109 17.21 -6.37 -20.77
CA SER A 109 17.14 -6.87 -22.16
C SER A 109 15.76 -6.71 -22.79
N SER A 110 14.69 -7.09 -22.09
CA SER A 110 13.32 -7.04 -22.63
C SER A 110 12.76 -5.62 -22.76
N SER A 111 13.18 -4.69 -21.90
CA SER A 111 12.76 -3.29 -22.01
C SER A 111 13.65 -2.44 -22.93
N GLY A 112 14.85 -2.92 -23.28
CA GLY A 112 15.86 -2.14 -23.99
C GLY A 112 16.45 -0.98 -23.17
N ARG A 113 16.25 -0.97 -21.85
CA ARG A 113 16.66 0.12 -20.94
C ARG A 113 17.61 -0.37 -19.86
N GLN A 114 18.57 0.47 -19.48
CA GLN A 114 19.41 0.23 -18.30
C GLN A 114 18.64 0.61 -17.01
N LEU A 115 18.12 -0.39 -16.29
CA LEU A 115 17.22 -0.19 -15.15
C LEU A 115 17.92 0.27 -13.86
N HIS A 116 19.23 0.05 -13.71
CA HIS A 116 19.97 0.41 -12.48
C HIS A 116 19.90 1.92 -12.16
N HIS A 117 19.76 2.76 -13.18
CA HIS A 117 19.69 4.22 -13.04
C HIS A 117 18.27 4.77 -12.90
N ALA A 118 17.26 3.90 -12.73
CA ALA A 118 15.90 4.36 -12.52
C ALA A 118 15.79 5.23 -11.25
N PRO A 119 14.93 6.27 -11.26
CA PRO A 119 14.79 7.19 -10.13
C PRO A 119 14.08 6.54 -8.93
N LEU A 120 13.34 5.45 -9.16
CA LEU A 120 12.54 4.76 -8.17
C LEU A 120 12.64 3.25 -8.40
N PHE A 121 12.61 2.50 -7.32
CA PHE A 121 12.52 1.05 -7.31
C PHE A 121 11.43 0.63 -6.33
N LEU A 122 10.67 -0.41 -6.67
CA LEU A 122 9.58 -0.88 -5.83
C LEU A 122 9.63 -2.41 -5.75
N ASP A 123 9.80 -2.95 -4.55
CA ASP A 123 9.48 -4.35 -4.27
C ASP A 123 7.96 -4.52 -4.08
N CYS A 124 7.51 -5.72 -3.72
CA CYS A 124 6.07 -6.02 -3.63
C CYS A 124 5.36 -5.18 -2.56
N CYS A 125 5.92 -5.10 -1.35
CA CYS A 125 5.35 -4.30 -0.27
C CYS A 125 5.59 -2.80 -0.49
N GLY A 126 6.70 -2.41 -1.13
CA GLY A 126 7.02 -1.04 -1.49
C GLY A 126 6.02 -0.47 -2.50
N LEU A 127 5.58 -1.26 -3.48
CA LEU A 127 4.51 -0.86 -4.42
C LEU A 127 3.23 -0.50 -3.66
N VAL A 128 2.69 -1.42 -2.86
CA VAL A 128 1.46 -1.19 -2.07
C VAL A 128 1.62 0.02 -1.15
N ARG A 129 2.77 0.13 -0.47
CA ARG A 129 3.08 1.26 0.42
C ARG A 129 3.13 2.58 -0.32
N ARG A 130 3.73 2.62 -1.51
CA ARG A 130 3.83 3.82 -2.33
C ARG A 130 2.45 4.28 -2.80
N VAL A 131 1.62 3.36 -3.28
CA VAL A 131 0.22 3.64 -3.67
C VAL A 131 -0.57 4.21 -2.49
N ALA A 132 -0.58 3.52 -1.34
CA ALA A 132 -1.29 3.99 -0.16
C ALA A 132 -0.80 5.37 0.33
N ARG A 133 0.51 5.62 0.33
CA ARG A 133 1.10 6.91 0.73
C ARG A 133 0.75 8.04 -0.24
N GLN A 134 0.64 7.77 -1.54
CA GLN A 134 0.19 8.77 -2.50
C GLN A 134 -1.27 9.19 -2.25
N LEU A 135 -2.06 8.31 -1.64
CA LEU A 135 -3.45 8.54 -1.26
C LEU A 135 -3.64 8.91 0.23
N GLN A 136 -2.56 9.19 0.97
CA GLN A 136 -2.62 9.37 2.42
C GLN A 136 -3.62 10.47 2.88
N ARG A 137 -3.78 11.53 2.09
CA ARG A 137 -4.73 12.62 2.41
C ARG A 137 -6.18 12.15 2.28
N GLN A 138 -6.45 11.34 1.27
CA GLN A 138 -7.78 10.80 0.99
C GLN A 138 -8.14 9.65 1.93
N LEU A 139 -7.15 8.83 2.28
CA LEU A 139 -7.28 7.70 3.22
C LEU A 139 -7.35 8.18 4.68
N GLY A 140 -6.80 9.35 5.01
CA GLY A 140 -6.80 9.87 6.39
C GLY A 140 -5.74 9.24 7.30
N PHE A 141 -4.81 8.47 6.75
CA PHE A 141 -3.64 7.92 7.45
C PHE A 141 -2.44 7.81 6.50
N ARG A 142 -1.25 7.61 7.08
CA ARG A 142 -0.02 7.29 6.33
C ARG A 142 0.43 5.88 6.69
N LEU A 143 0.51 5.00 5.69
CA LEU A 143 0.98 3.62 5.91
C LEU A 143 2.45 3.62 6.37
N GLY A 144 2.73 2.90 7.46
CA GLY A 144 4.06 2.78 8.07
C GLY A 144 5.12 2.15 7.14
N PRO A 145 6.40 2.19 7.53
CA PRO A 145 7.51 1.63 6.74
C PRO A 145 7.57 0.09 6.77
N GLY A 146 6.68 -0.59 7.51
CA GLY A 146 6.69 -2.04 7.65
C GLY A 146 6.53 -2.81 6.32
N ASN A 147 6.91 -4.09 6.35
CA ASN A 147 6.89 -5.00 5.20
C ASN A 147 5.48 -5.56 4.89
N GLN A 148 5.37 -6.53 3.98
CA GLN A 148 4.09 -7.17 3.63
C GLN A 148 3.36 -7.79 4.82
N ALA A 149 4.07 -8.30 5.83
CA ALA A 149 3.43 -8.85 7.03
C ALA A 149 2.74 -7.75 7.87
N TYR A 150 3.36 -6.57 7.96
CA TYR A 150 2.73 -5.40 8.60
C TYR A 150 1.48 -4.95 7.84
N GLN A 151 1.56 -4.89 6.51
CA GLN A 151 0.43 -4.50 5.67
C GLN A 151 -0.74 -5.48 5.83
N TYR A 152 -0.46 -6.78 5.83
CA TYR A 152 -1.44 -7.83 6.11
C TYR A 152 -2.10 -7.63 7.48
N ASP A 153 -1.31 -7.32 8.51
CA ASP A 153 -1.79 -7.18 9.88
C ASP A 153 -2.71 -5.96 10.06
N THR A 154 -2.52 -4.90 9.27
CA THR A 154 -3.37 -3.70 9.30
C THR A 154 -4.71 -3.83 8.56
N LEU A 155 -4.93 -4.94 7.89
CA LEU A 155 -6.19 -5.23 7.20
C LEU A 155 -6.89 -6.34 7.98
N PRO A 156 -7.97 -6.12 8.73
CA PRO A 156 -8.65 -7.19 9.48
C PRO A 156 -9.62 -8.03 8.64
N VAL A 157 -10.13 -7.50 7.52
CA VAL A 157 -11.16 -8.19 6.74
C VAL A 157 -10.53 -9.24 5.82
N ARG A 158 -10.71 -10.52 6.16
CA ARG A 158 -10.30 -11.69 5.38
C ARG A 158 -11.48 -12.18 4.54
N LEU A 159 -11.24 -12.42 3.26
CA LEU A 159 -12.21 -12.98 2.33
C LEU A 159 -11.99 -14.49 2.21
N ALA A 160 -13.08 -15.25 2.11
CA ALA A 160 -13.01 -16.71 2.08
C ALA A 160 -12.45 -17.25 0.75
N SER A 161 -12.65 -16.50 -0.34
CA SER A 161 -12.28 -16.93 -1.69
C SER A 161 -11.91 -15.75 -2.59
N ALA A 162 -11.17 -16.05 -3.66
CA ALA A 162 -10.81 -15.06 -4.67
C ALA A 162 -12.03 -14.44 -5.37
N SER A 163 -13.15 -15.15 -5.46
CA SER A 163 -14.39 -14.65 -6.07
C SER A 163 -15.03 -13.48 -5.31
N GLN A 164 -14.65 -13.25 -4.05
CA GLN A 164 -15.10 -12.12 -3.25
C GLN A 164 -14.20 -10.88 -3.40
N LEU A 165 -13.04 -11.03 -4.06
CA LEU A 165 -12.12 -9.92 -4.26
C LEU A 165 -12.75 -8.87 -5.17
N ARG A 166 -12.53 -7.60 -4.82
CA ARG A 166 -12.85 -6.45 -5.65
C ARG A 166 -11.54 -5.81 -6.12
N PRO A 167 -11.50 -5.20 -7.33
CA PRO A 167 -10.32 -4.46 -7.77
C PRO A 167 -9.82 -3.51 -6.68
N GLY A 168 -8.52 -3.50 -6.41
CA GLY A 168 -7.88 -2.77 -5.31
C GLY A 168 -7.65 -3.58 -4.03
N ASP A 169 -8.34 -4.71 -3.85
CA ASP A 169 -8.03 -5.63 -2.75
C ASP A 169 -6.62 -6.22 -2.89
N LEU A 170 -6.10 -6.76 -1.79
CA LEU A 170 -4.75 -7.30 -1.76
C LEU A 170 -4.77 -8.82 -1.68
N VAL A 171 -3.92 -9.46 -2.49
CA VAL A 171 -3.62 -10.89 -2.39
C VAL A 171 -2.26 -11.03 -1.72
N PHE A 172 -2.26 -11.64 -0.56
CA PHE A 172 -1.07 -11.90 0.25
C PHE A 172 -0.66 -13.37 0.12
N TYR A 173 0.64 -13.64 0.14
CA TYR A 173 1.19 -14.98 -0.08
C TYR A 173 1.98 -15.41 1.15
N SER A 174 1.47 -16.43 1.84
CA SER A 174 2.25 -17.12 2.86
C SER A 174 3.07 -18.23 2.22
N GLY A 175 4.33 -18.39 2.63
CA GLY A 175 5.22 -19.37 2.04
C GLY A 175 6.50 -19.61 2.83
N THR A 176 7.20 -20.67 2.47
CA THR A 176 8.52 -21.01 3.03
C THR A 176 9.61 -20.70 2.01
N TYR A 177 10.64 -19.95 2.41
CA TYR A 177 11.78 -19.70 1.54
C TYR A 177 12.51 -21.01 1.21
N THR A 178 12.91 -21.16 -0.06
CA THR A 178 13.60 -22.37 -0.54
C THR A 178 15.04 -22.45 -0.05
N GLN A 179 15.67 -21.30 0.22
CA GLN A 179 17.04 -21.23 0.72
C GLN A 179 17.09 -21.60 2.21
N PRO A 180 17.84 -22.65 2.61
CA PRO A 180 18.03 -23.01 4.01
C PRO A 180 18.61 -21.87 4.84
N GLY A 181 18.17 -21.74 6.09
CA GLY A 181 18.63 -20.68 7.00
C GLY A 181 18.01 -19.30 6.76
N SER A 182 17.13 -19.16 5.75
CA SER A 182 16.39 -17.91 5.54
C SER A 182 15.53 -17.59 6.77
N ARG A 183 15.60 -16.34 7.22
CA ARG A 183 14.74 -15.87 8.32
C ARG A 183 13.27 -16.04 7.93
N ARG A 184 12.52 -16.75 8.78
CA ARG A 184 11.08 -16.92 8.62
C ARG A 184 10.38 -15.56 8.78
N PRO A 185 9.60 -15.10 7.78
CA PRO A 185 8.87 -13.85 7.89
C PRO A 185 7.72 -13.99 8.90
N VAL A 186 7.29 -12.86 9.47
CA VAL A 186 6.11 -12.82 10.35
C VAL A 186 4.89 -13.29 9.54
N PHE A 187 4.07 -14.17 10.14
CA PHE A 187 2.93 -14.84 9.50
C PHE A 187 3.28 -15.64 8.23
N ASP A 188 4.55 -16.03 8.06
CA ASP A 188 5.06 -16.62 6.82
C ASP A 188 4.84 -15.73 5.58
N MET A 189 4.64 -14.42 5.77
CA MET A 189 4.23 -13.55 4.67
C MET A 189 5.40 -13.21 3.74
N THR A 190 5.37 -13.74 2.53
CA THR A 190 6.48 -13.67 1.56
C THR A 190 6.25 -12.67 0.43
N HIS A 191 4.99 -12.41 0.06
CA HIS A 191 4.66 -11.56 -1.09
C HIS A 191 3.27 -10.91 -0.95
N VAL A 192 3.02 -9.85 -1.73
CA VAL A 192 1.71 -9.18 -1.83
C VAL A 192 1.53 -8.61 -3.25
N GLU A 193 0.30 -8.69 -3.78
CA GLU A 193 -0.09 -8.09 -5.06
C GLU A 193 -1.43 -7.35 -4.95
N ILE A 194 -1.65 -6.38 -5.83
CA ILE A 194 -2.91 -5.61 -5.92
C ILE A 194 -3.81 -6.31 -6.93
N PHE A 195 -4.97 -6.79 -6.50
CA PHE A 195 -5.95 -7.44 -7.35
C PHE A 195 -6.64 -6.43 -8.27
N VAL A 196 -6.84 -6.79 -9.54
CA VAL A 196 -7.54 -5.95 -10.52
C VAL A 196 -8.65 -6.69 -11.28
N GLY A 197 -8.82 -8.00 -11.04
CA GLY A 197 -9.82 -8.84 -11.71
C GLY A 197 -9.43 -9.17 -13.15
N GLY A 198 -9.33 -8.16 -14.02
CA GLY A 198 -9.03 -8.36 -15.45
C GLY A 198 -10.08 -9.23 -16.16
N SER A 199 -9.78 -9.69 -17.38
CA SER A 199 -10.67 -10.55 -18.16
C SER A 199 -10.79 -11.97 -17.61
N THR A 200 -9.76 -12.44 -16.90
CA THR A 200 -9.70 -13.77 -16.27
C THR A 200 -10.42 -13.83 -14.93
N GLY A 201 -10.73 -12.68 -14.33
CA GLY A 201 -11.19 -12.59 -12.94
C GLY A 201 -10.09 -12.83 -11.90
N GLU A 202 -8.83 -13.04 -12.32
CA GLU A 202 -7.71 -13.33 -11.43
C GLU A 202 -6.54 -12.33 -11.52
N ALA A 203 -6.62 -11.36 -12.42
CA ALA A 203 -5.49 -10.49 -12.75
C ALA A 203 -5.03 -9.61 -11.58
N THR A 204 -3.74 -9.33 -11.53
CA THR A 204 -3.09 -8.50 -10.51
C THR A 204 -2.12 -7.48 -11.11
N ILE A 205 -1.74 -6.48 -10.32
CA ILE A 205 -0.56 -5.65 -10.54
C ILE A 205 0.41 -5.93 -9.41
N GLY A 206 1.65 -6.29 -9.75
CA GLY A 206 2.63 -6.71 -8.75
C GLY A 206 4.06 -6.39 -9.15
N SER A 207 4.93 -6.34 -8.15
CA SER A 207 6.39 -6.36 -8.32
C SER A 207 6.89 -7.77 -7.97
N ARG A 208 6.59 -8.72 -8.85
CA ARG A 208 6.75 -10.17 -8.60
C ARG A 208 8.17 -10.66 -8.81
N GLU A 209 8.84 -10.17 -9.85
CA GLU A 209 10.08 -10.75 -10.34
C GLU A 209 11.27 -9.80 -10.11
N ARG A 210 12.31 -10.31 -9.44
CA ARG A 210 13.45 -9.50 -8.95
C ARG A 210 14.26 -8.80 -10.05
N TYR A 211 14.17 -9.28 -11.28
CA TYR A 211 14.91 -8.76 -12.43
C TYR A 211 14.01 -8.04 -13.44
N LYS A 212 12.76 -7.78 -13.07
CA LYS A 212 11.78 -7.08 -13.91
C LYS A 212 11.33 -5.79 -13.22
N TRP A 213 10.09 -5.39 -13.50
CA TRP A 213 9.45 -4.18 -13.03
C TRP A 213 8.02 -4.48 -12.61
N VAL A 214 7.37 -3.50 -11.99
CA VAL A 214 5.94 -3.54 -11.68
C VAL A 214 5.14 -3.71 -12.97
N MET A 215 4.37 -4.79 -13.08
CA MET A 215 3.63 -5.12 -14.31
C MET A 215 2.29 -5.80 -14.01
N PRO A 216 1.34 -5.78 -14.96
CA PRO A 216 0.14 -6.60 -14.85
C PRO A 216 0.48 -8.08 -15.03
N TYR A 217 -0.25 -8.93 -14.31
CA TYR A 217 -0.24 -10.39 -14.45
C TYR A 217 -1.66 -10.90 -14.66
N ASP A 218 -1.82 -11.92 -15.49
CA ASP A 218 -3.15 -12.47 -15.83
C ASP A 218 -3.79 -13.24 -14.68
N SER A 219 -2.99 -13.69 -13.71
CA SER A 219 -3.48 -14.36 -12.51
C SER A 219 -2.59 -14.06 -11.31
N PHE A 220 -3.23 -13.98 -10.13
CA PHE A 220 -2.55 -14.01 -8.84
C PHE A 220 -1.89 -15.36 -8.56
N ARG A 221 -2.23 -16.42 -9.30
CA ARG A 221 -1.62 -17.76 -9.15
C ARG A 221 -0.34 -17.81 -9.96
N PHE A 222 0.76 -18.11 -9.28
CA PHE A 222 2.05 -18.34 -9.91
C PHE A 222 2.95 -19.16 -8.98
N GLU A 223 4.00 -19.72 -9.57
CA GLU A 223 5.05 -20.40 -8.82
C GLU A 223 6.26 -19.48 -8.65
N SER A 224 6.76 -19.40 -7.42
CA SER A 224 7.96 -18.62 -7.11
C SER A 224 9.18 -19.52 -7.04
N SER A 225 10.29 -19.08 -7.65
CA SER A 225 11.59 -19.75 -7.51
C SER A 225 12.23 -19.55 -6.12
N ARG A 226 11.71 -18.60 -5.32
CA ARG A 226 12.32 -18.20 -4.04
C ARG A 226 11.63 -18.78 -2.82
N TRP A 227 10.36 -19.15 -2.95
CA TRP A 227 9.56 -19.65 -1.84
C TRP A 227 8.52 -20.64 -2.36
N LYS A 228 8.19 -21.62 -1.53
CA LYS A 228 7.09 -22.55 -1.77
C LYS A 228 5.83 -21.97 -1.17
N LEU A 229 4.77 -21.89 -1.98
CA LEU A 229 3.48 -21.38 -1.55
C LEU A 229 2.90 -22.30 -0.47
N ILE A 230 2.45 -21.72 0.65
CA ILE A 230 1.59 -22.40 1.63
C ILE A 230 0.13 -22.08 1.32
N ALA A 231 -0.20 -20.78 1.26
CA ALA A 231 -1.56 -20.32 1.06
C ALA A 231 -1.62 -18.89 0.51
N HIS A 232 -2.71 -18.61 -0.22
CA HIS A 232 -3.14 -17.26 -0.57
C HIS A 232 -4.04 -16.71 0.54
N HIS A 233 -3.89 -15.42 0.84
CA HIS A 233 -4.73 -14.70 1.78
C HIS A 233 -5.39 -13.52 1.08
N PHE A 234 -6.71 -13.56 0.95
CA PHE A 234 -7.49 -12.54 0.27
C PHE A 234 -7.95 -11.48 1.29
N CYS A 235 -7.51 -10.24 1.12
CA CYS A 235 -7.75 -9.17 2.10
C CYS A 235 -8.47 -7.99 1.46
N SER A 236 -9.61 -7.60 2.01
CA SER A 236 -10.30 -6.38 1.59
C SER A 236 -9.57 -5.14 2.10
N ILE A 237 -9.38 -4.14 1.23
CA ILE A 237 -8.83 -2.83 1.64
C ILE A 237 -9.86 -1.90 2.26
N ASP A 238 -11.12 -2.31 2.42
CA ASP A 238 -12.18 -1.44 2.96
C ASP A 238 -11.84 -0.79 4.31
N PRO A 239 -11.16 -1.46 5.26
CA PRO A 239 -10.70 -0.80 6.48
C PRO A 239 -9.82 0.41 6.18
N TRP A 240 -8.87 0.29 5.25
CA TRP A 240 -8.05 1.42 4.80
C TRP A 240 -8.90 2.50 4.12
N LEU A 241 -9.87 2.11 3.29
CA LEU A 241 -10.77 3.08 2.65
C LEU A 241 -11.58 3.88 3.67
N ASP A 242 -11.89 3.31 4.83
CA ASP A 242 -12.53 3.99 5.96
C ASP A 242 -11.56 4.76 6.88
N GLY A 243 -10.27 4.77 6.54
CA GLY A 243 -9.22 5.44 7.31
C GLY A 243 -8.70 4.66 8.51
N LEU A 244 -8.99 3.36 8.59
CA LEU A 244 -8.47 2.48 9.64
C LEU A 244 -7.17 1.84 9.16
N CYS A 245 -6.07 2.12 9.84
CA CYS A 245 -4.77 1.50 9.58
C CYS A 245 -4.09 1.15 10.91
N VAL A 246 -4.63 0.16 11.60
CA VAL A 246 -4.15 -0.31 12.90
C VAL A 246 -3.80 -1.78 12.79
N PRO A 247 -2.56 -2.20 13.12
CA PRO A 247 -2.19 -3.61 13.13
C PRO A 247 -2.99 -4.37 14.18
N GLN A 248 -3.41 -5.60 13.86
CA GLN A 248 -4.09 -6.47 14.82
C GLN A 248 -3.14 -7.02 15.90
N SER A 249 -1.86 -7.13 15.60
CA SER A 249 -0.79 -7.56 16.51
C SER A 249 0.23 -6.43 16.73
N PRO A 250 -0.14 -5.32 17.40
CA PRO A 250 0.72 -4.15 17.59
C PRO A 250 2.07 -4.47 18.26
N GLU A 251 2.12 -5.48 19.12
CA GLU A 251 3.31 -5.97 19.81
C GLU A 251 4.42 -6.47 18.87
N LEU A 252 4.08 -6.87 17.64
CA LEU A 252 5.05 -7.33 16.64
C LEU A 252 5.78 -6.17 15.95
N TRP A 253 5.24 -4.94 16.06
CA TRP A 253 5.66 -3.77 15.29
C TRP A 253 6.24 -2.65 16.14
N THR A 254 6.35 -2.84 17.46
CA THR A 254 7.01 -1.89 18.34
C THR A 254 8.53 -1.88 18.09
N PRO A 255 9.16 -0.71 17.93
CA PRO A 255 10.61 -0.63 17.78
C PRO A 255 11.31 -1.28 18.98
N ARG A 256 12.10 -2.33 18.73
CA ARG A 256 12.96 -2.93 19.75
C ARG A 256 14.05 -1.90 20.10
N GLY A 257 13.86 -1.16 21.19
CA GLY A 257 14.85 -0.17 21.62
C GLY A 257 14.35 0.90 22.59
N LEU A 258 13.03 1.05 22.78
CA LEU A 258 12.49 2.06 23.71
C LEU A 258 12.12 1.50 25.09
N THR A 259 12.01 0.18 25.23
CA THR A 259 11.90 -0.45 26.56
C THR A 259 13.30 -0.67 27.10
N GLY A 260 13.86 0.35 27.76
CA GLY A 260 15.08 0.19 28.55
C GLY A 260 14.86 -0.84 29.65
N SER A 261 15.27 -2.07 29.41
CA SER A 261 15.42 -3.07 30.46
C SER A 261 16.55 -4.02 30.05
N SER A 262 17.69 -3.78 30.67
CA SER A 262 18.77 -4.74 30.84
C SER A 262 18.21 -5.99 31.55
N SER A 263 17.81 -7.00 30.80
CA SER A 263 17.51 -8.31 31.38
C SER A 263 18.02 -9.41 30.45
N THR A 264 18.90 -10.22 31.04
CA THR A 264 19.56 -11.43 30.56
C THR A 264 18.69 -12.28 29.64
N ARG A 265 19.14 -12.50 28.40
CA ARG A 265 18.55 -13.45 27.46
C ARG A 265 18.79 -14.87 27.94
N ASN A 266 17.72 -15.61 28.19
CA ASN A 266 17.65 -17.02 27.80
C ASN A 266 16.64 -17.14 26.66
N GLU A 267 17.15 -17.65 25.54
CA GLU A 267 16.51 -17.67 24.24
C GLU A 267 15.64 -18.93 24.12
N THR A 268 14.33 -18.76 24.18
CA THR A 268 13.37 -19.76 23.69
C THR A 268 12.18 -18.99 23.13
N GLN A 269 12.09 -18.88 21.81
CA GLN A 269 10.93 -18.27 21.18
C GLN A 269 9.71 -19.19 21.38
N PRO A 270 8.56 -18.68 21.83
CA PRO A 270 7.36 -19.50 22.00
C PRO A 270 6.77 -19.85 20.62
N HIS A 271 6.93 -21.12 20.23
CA HIS A 271 6.33 -21.72 19.03
C HIS A 271 4.78 -21.76 19.04
N GLY A 272 4.11 -21.44 20.16
CA GLY A 272 2.69 -21.73 20.38
C GLY A 272 1.68 -20.69 19.90
N LEU A 273 2.00 -19.39 19.94
CA LEU A 273 0.99 -18.33 19.69
C LEU A 273 0.61 -18.17 18.21
N GLN A 274 1.48 -18.57 17.28
CA GLN A 274 1.26 -18.35 15.85
C GLN A 274 0.39 -19.44 15.19
N GLN A 275 0.32 -20.65 15.78
CA GLN A 275 -0.54 -21.72 15.25
C GLN A 275 -2.04 -21.47 15.52
N GLN A 276 -2.39 -20.77 16.60
CA GLN A 276 -3.79 -20.59 17.01
C GLN A 276 -4.57 -19.66 16.06
N LEU A 277 -3.91 -18.71 15.40
CA LEU A 277 -4.52 -17.85 14.37
C LEU A 277 -4.66 -18.53 13.00
N GLN A 278 -3.91 -19.60 12.73
CA GLN A 278 -3.99 -20.35 11.47
C GLN A 278 -5.09 -21.43 11.49
N GLN A 279 -5.38 -22.02 12.66
CA GLN A 279 -6.36 -23.11 12.78
C GLN A 279 -7.81 -22.68 12.48
N THR A 280 -8.15 -21.39 12.63
CA THR A 280 -9.48 -20.87 12.24
C THR A 280 -9.65 -20.69 10.73
N GLN A 281 -8.57 -20.73 9.92
CA GLN A 281 -8.66 -20.57 8.47
C GLN A 281 -8.74 -21.90 7.70
N THR A 282 -8.27 -23.02 8.26
CA THR A 282 -8.26 -24.31 7.54
C THR A 282 -9.57 -25.10 7.66
N GLN A 283 -10.40 -24.86 8.69
CA GLN A 283 -11.60 -25.67 8.93
C GLN A 283 -12.80 -25.38 8.00
N VAL A 284 -12.78 -24.30 7.22
CA VAL A 284 -13.90 -23.97 6.31
C VAL A 284 -13.83 -24.72 4.97
N VAL A 285 -12.67 -25.28 4.60
CA VAL A 285 -12.47 -25.91 3.27
C VAL A 285 -12.81 -27.41 3.25
N GLN A 286 -12.89 -28.09 4.40
CA GLN A 286 -13.08 -29.55 4.44
C GLN A 286 -14.53 -30.04 4.59
N GLN A 287 -15.54 -29.17 4.68
CA GLN A 287 -16.95 -29.61 4.85
C GLN A 287 -17.83 -29.57 3.60
N GLN A 288 -17.28 -29.36 2.40
CA GLN A 288 -18.06 -29.44 1.15
C GLN A 288 -17.51 -30.53 0.24
N GLY A 289 -17.86 -31.78 0.55
CA GLY A 289 -17.42 -32.92 -0.23
C GLY A 289 -18.21 -34.20 0.04
N SER A 290 -19.54 -34.17 -0.05
CA SER A 290 -20.34 -35.40 -0.28
C SER A 290 -21.81 -35.11 -0.55
N THR A 291 -22.18 -34.81 -1.79
CA THR A 291 -23.50 -35.21 -2.32
C THR A 291 -23.33 -35.59 -3.79
N SER A 292 -23.29 -36.90 -4.02
CA SER A 292 -23.46 -37.56 -5.31
C SER A 292 -24.93 -37.58 -5.70
N SER A 293 -25.28 -37.14 -6.90
CA SER A 293 -26.43 -37.71 -7.62
C SER A 293 -26.24 -37.61 -9.12
N GLN A 294 -26.50 -38.75 -9.74
CA GLN A 294 -26.52 -39.03 -11.18
C GLN A 294 -27.67 -38.25 -11.85
N GLY A 295 -27.49 -37.85 -13.11
CA GLY A 295 -28.56 -37.25 -13.90
C GLY A 295 -28.19 -36.98 -15.36
N ALA A 296 -28.48 -37.96 -16.20
CA ALA A 296 -28.79 -37.94 -17.64
C ALA A 296 -28.38 -36.74 -18.53
N CYS A 297 -27.62 -37.05 -19.59
CA CYS A 297 -27.44 -36.22 -20.78
C CYS A 297 -28.62 -36.41 -21.76
N PRO A 298 -29.09 -35.33 -22.43
CA PRO A 298 -29.70 -35.45 -23.75
C PRO A 298 -28.75 -34.93 -24.83
N SER A 299 -28.59 -35.77 -25.84
CA SER A 299 -27.93 -35.53 -27.11
C SER A 299 -28.55 -34.36 -27.88
N TRP A 300 -27.73 -33.46 -28.41
CA TRP A 300 -28.12 -32.56 -29.50
C TRP A 300 -27.07 -32.53 -30.61
N ILE A 301 -27.48 -33.12 -31.74
CA ILE A 301 -27.30 -32.70 -33.14
C ILE A 301 -25.93 -32.15 -33.57
N VAL A 302 -25.27 -32.95 -34.40
CA VAL A 302 -24.10 -32.63 -35.21
C VAL A 302 -24.49 -31.67 -36.34
N GLY A 303 -23.95 -30.45 -36.29
CA GLY A 303 -23.97 -29.50 -37.41
C GLY A 303 -22.54 -29.17 -37.84
N THR A 304 -22.10 -29.77 -38.94
CA THR A 304 -20.76 -29.60 -39.51
C THR A 304 -20.64 -28.22 -40.19
N VAL A 305 -19.84 -27.31 -39.63
CA VAL A 305 -19.41 -26.09 -40.32
C VAL A 305 -17.90 -26.14 -40.52
N ARG A 306 -17.49 -26.28 -41.79
CA ARG A 306 -16.11 -26.04 -42.24
C ARG A 306 -15.80 -24.54 -42.11
N ARG A 307 -14.75 -24.19 -41.37
CA ARG A 307 -14.04 -22.92 -41.51
C ARG A 307 -12.54 -23.18 -41.62
N THR A 308 -12.03 -23.01 -42.83
CA THR A 308 -10.64 -22.70 -43.12
C THR A 308 -10.40 -21.23 -42.78
N GLY A 309 -9.36 -20.93 -42.02
CA GLY A 309 -8.96 -19.55 -41.72
C GLY A 309 -7.76 -19.49 -40.80
N HIS A 310 -6.58 -19.25 -41.37
CA HIS A 310 -5.36 -18.90 -40.66
C HIS A 310 -5.60 -17.62 -39.82
N GLY A 311 -5.43 -17.75 -38.50
CA GLY A 311 -5.39 -16.62 -37.58
C GLY A 311 -3.97 -16.43 -37.05
N THR A 312 -3.27 -15.44 -37.60
CA THR A 312 -2.08 -14.82 -36.99
C THR A 312 -2.42 -14.34 -35.58
N THR A 313 -1.64 -14.78 -34.60
CA THR A 313 -1.67 -14.29 -33.23
C THR A 313 -1.28 -12.81 -33.19
N PRO A 314 -2.04 -11.93 -32.51
CA PRO A 314 -1.62 -10.55 -32.33
C PRO A 314 -0.50 -10.51 -31.30
N SER A 315 0.68 -10.08 -31.75
CA SER A 315 1.77 -9.62 -30.89
C SER A 315 1.31 -8.34 -30.18
N THR A 316 1.02 -8.45 -28.89
CA THR A 316 0.79 -7.29 -28.02
C THR A 316 2.14 -6.62 -27.75
N THR A 317 2.60 -5.81 -28.71
CA THR A 317 3.79 -4.98 -28.54
C THR A 317 3.49 -3.90 -27.51
N TRP A 318 4.16 -4.01 -26.36
CA TRP A 318 4.15 -3.01 -25.31
C TRP A 318 4.72 -1.70 -25.85
N ASN A 319 3.91 -0.63 -25.83
CA ASN A 319 4.34 0.71 -26.26
C ASN A 319 4.73 1.54 -25.02
N PRO A 320 6.02 1.78 -24.76
CA PRO A 320 6.50 2.56 -23.61
C PRO A 320 6.05 4.03 -23.62
N ASP A 321 5.70 4.59 -24.77
CA ASP A 321 5.51 6.04 -24.93
C ASP A 321 4.13 6.53 -24.48
N LYS A 322 3.17 5.63 -24.23
CA LYS A 322 1.80 6.02 -23.85
C LYS A 322 1.60 6.42 -22.38
N TYR A 323 2.60 6.25 -21.51
CA TYR A 323 2.46 6.55 -20.08
C TYR A 323 3.45 7.61 -19.55
N SER A 324 4.11 8.36 -20.42
CA SER A 324 4.93 9.53 -20.05
C SER A 324 4.09 10.78 -19.75
N ILE A 325 3.02 10.65 -18.97
CA ILE A 325 2.23 11.79 -18.50
C ILE A 325 2.20 11.72 -16.99
N PHE A 326 3.22 12.29 -16.33
CA PHE A 326 3.13 12.99 -15.02
C PHE A 326 4.54 13.41 -14.61
N GLY A 327 4.99 14.54 -15.18
CA GLY A 327 6.15 15.28 -14.69
C GLY A 327 5.81 16.04 -13.40
N SER A 328 5.62 15.32 -12.30
CA SER A 328 5.58 15.95 -10.96
C SER A 328 6.99 15.93 -10.39
N ARG A 329 7.61 17.10 -10.34
CA ARG A 329 8.93 17.36 -9.75
C ARG A 329 8.87 17.04 -8.25
N VAL A 330 9.19 15.82 -7.85
CA VAL A 330 9.37 15.45 -6.44
C VAL A 330 10.83 15.74 -6.08
N THR A 331 11.11 16.97 -5.65
CA THR A 331 12.38 17.30 -4.98
C THR A 331 12.22 17.01 -3.49
N GLY A 332 12.67 15.84 -3.06
CA GLY A 332 12.64 15.44 -1.66
C GLY A 332 13.34 14.11 -1.49
N GLY A 333 14.68 14.15 -1.39
CA GLY A 333 15.49 12.98 -1.08
C GLY A 333 15.33 12.60 0.39
N GLU A 334 14.30 11.79 0.70
CA GLU A 334 14.33 10.96 1.90
C GLU A 334 15.33 9.82 1.63
N LYS A 335 16.37 9.71 2.48
CA LYS A 335 17.28 8.58 2.48
C LYS A 335 16.48 7.34 2.85
N GLU A 336 16.18 6.52 1.85
CA GLU A 336 15.59 5.20 2.05
C GLU A 336 16.68 4.29 2.62
N GLU A 337 16.60 4.01 3.92
CA GLU A 337 17.43 2.99 4.56
C GLU A 337 17.09 1.63 3.93
N ALA A 338 18.08 1.04 3.28
CA ALA A 338 17.98 -0.29 2.70
C ALA A 338 17.77 -1.32 3.82
N TRP A 339 16.63 -2.00 3.77
CA TRP A 339 16.36 -3.23 4.52
C TRP A 339 16.30 -4.42 3.56
#